data_AF-A0A848LQ32-F1
#
_entry.id   AF-A0A848LQ32-F1
#
_cell.length_a   1.000
_cell.length_b   1.000
_cell.length_c   1.000
_cell.angle_alpha   90.00
_cell.angle_beta   90.00
_cell.angle_gamma   90.00
#
_symmetry.space_group_name_H-M   'P 1'
#
loop_
_entity.id
_entity.type
_entity.pdbx_description
1 polymer ?
#
loop_
_entity_poly.entity_id
_entity_poly.type
_entity_poly.pdbx_seq_one_letter_code
_entity_poly.pdbx_strand_id
1 'polypeptide(L)'
;MSSVFELLEEIRKRPAMYVGGEDSHRVTQLRSLEHLLNGYSLALHHHGIREPVADFNREFGAFLSRTRGWSASAGPVAAIREAAKSDADAWELFWTLVDEFRDACEARSR
;
A
#
# COMPACT_ATOMS: atom_id res chain seq x y z
N MET A 1 -9.26 -16.73 -2.24
CA MET A 1 -9.12 -16.09 -3.57
C MET A 1 -8.02 -15.09 -3.38
N SER A 2 -6.89 -15.24 -4.09
CA SER A 2 -5.76 -14.34 -3.88
C SER A 2 -6.15 -12.90 -4.19
N SER A 3 -5.70 -11.99 -3.33
CA SER A 3 -5.94 -10.56 -3.47
C SER A 3 -4.68 -9.78 -3.08
N VAL A 4 -4.62 -8.52 -3.50
CA VAL A 4 -3.55 -7.60 -3.07
C VAL A 4 -3.40 -7.53 -1.54
N PHE A 5 -4.48 -7.68 -0.77
CA PHE A 5 -4.40 -7.71 0.69
C PHE A 5 -3.72 -8.96 1.23
N GLU A 6 -3.94 -10.13 0.63
CA GLU A 6 -3.21 -11.35 1.01
C GLU A 6 -1.71 -11.22 0.73
N LEU A 7 -1.34 -10.62 -0.41
CA LEU A 7 0.05 -10.29 -0.73
C LEU A 7 0.66 -9.33 0.29
N LEU A 8 -0.07 -8.26 0.65
CA LEU A 8 0.37 -7.28 1.64
C LEU A 8 0.60 -7.90 3.03
N GLU A 9 -0.25 -8.84 3.45
CA GLU A 9 -0.06 -9.58 4.71
C GLU A 9 1.23 -10.43 4.69
N GLU A 10 1.54 -11.10 3.58
CA GLU A 10 2.78 -11.86 3.45
C GLU A 10 4.01 -10.96 3.45
N ILE A 11 3.94 -9.80 2.81
CA ILE A 11 4.99 -8.78 2.85
C ILE A 11 5.18 -8.24 4.26
N ARG A 12 4.10 -7.93 4.99
CA ARG A 12 4.16 -7.43 6.37
C ARG A 12 4.86 -8.41 7.30
N LYS A 13 4.61 -9.73 7.13
CA LYS A 13 5.26 -10.79 7.93
C LYS A 13 6.75 -10.93 7.64
N ARG A 14 7.19 -10.72 6.39
CA ARG A 14 8.57 -10.99 5.95
C ARG A 14 9.07 -9.94 4.94
N PRO A 15 9.17 -8.66 5.32
CA PRO A 15 9.41 -7.58 4.36
C PRO A 15 10.74 -7.75 3.60
N ALA A 16 11.80 -8.20 4.27
CA ALA A 16 13.11 -8.43 3.65
C ALA A 16 13.07 -9.44 2.48
N MET A 17 12.13 -10.39 2.47
CA MET A 17 11.99 -11.38 1.39
C MET A 17 11.44 -10.77 0.10
N TYR A 18 10.63 -9.72 0.21
CA TYR A 18 9.89 -9.14 -0.93
C TYR A 18 10.47 -7.81 -1.39
N VAL A 19 10.85 -6.95 -0.45
CA VAL A 19 11.32 -5.58 -0.73
C VAL A 19 12.78 -5.36 -0.32
N GLY A 20 13.45 -6.41 0.17
CA GLY A 20 14.86 -6.36 0.57
C GLY A 20 15.13 -5.45 1.76
N GLY A 21 16.42 -5.25 2.07
CA GLY A 21 16.88 -4.27 3.06
C GLY A 21 16.67 -4.66 4.53
N GLU A 22 17.34 -3.90 5.40
CA GLU A 22 17.21 -3.94 6.86
C GLU A 22 16.15 -2.95 7.36
N ASP A 23 15.75 -3.10 8.62
CA ASP A 23 14.76 -2.23 9.28
C ASP A 23 15.15 -0.75 9.27
N SER A 24 16.44 -0.43 9.25
CA SER A 24 16.95 0.94 9.11
C SER A 24 16.58 1.61 7.78
N HIS A 25 16.10 0.85 6.79
CA HIS A 25 15.76 1.32 5.44
C HIS A 25 14.24 1.34 5.17
N ARG A 26 13.39 1.53 6.20
CA ARG A 26 11.92 1.46 6.08
C ARG A 26 11.34 2.30 4.94
N VAL A 27 11.76 3.54 4.75
CA VAL A 27 11.20 4.38 3.66
C VAL A 27 11.59 3.85 2.28
N THR A 28 12.80 3.32 2.13
CA THR A 28 13.22 2.66 0.89
C THR A 28 12.39 1.40 0.65
N GLN A 29 12.15 0.60 1.69
CA GLN A 29 11.27 -0.57 1.61
C GLN A 29 9.84 -0.20 1.20
N LEU A 30 9.27 0.89 1.74
CA LEU A 30 7.95 1.37 1.33
C LEU A 30 7.92 1.80 -0.14
N ARG A 31 8.95 2.51 -0.62
CA ARG A 31 9.04 2.88 -2.05
C ARG A 31 9.14 1.66 -2.96
N SER A 32 9.94 0.66 -2.58
CA SER A 32 10.01 -0.61 -3.29
C SER A 32 8.66 -1.33 -3.30
N LEU A 33 7.94 -1.30 -2.17
CA LEU A 33 6.59 -1.86 -2.06
C LEU A 33 5.60 -1.14 -2.99
N GLU A 34 5.60 0.19 -3.02
CA GLU A 34 4.75 0.97 -3.92
C GLU A 34 5.01 0.62 -5.40
N HIS A 35 6.28 0.43 -5.77
CA HIS A 35 6.67 -0.04 -7.11
C HIS A 35 6.16 -1.46 -7.41
N LEU A 36 6.29 -2.37 -6.45
CA LEU A 36 5.78 -3.74 -6.56
C LEU A 36 4.26 -3.74 -6.77
N LEU A 37 3.52 -2.92 -6.03
CA LEU A 37 2.06 -2.79 -6.15
C LEU A 37 1.64 -2.20 -7.49
N ASN A 38 2.40 -1.25 -8.05
CA ASN A 38 2.17 -0.79 -9.43
C ASN A 38 2.34 -1.92 -10.45
N GLY A 39 3.40 -2.73 -10.31
CA GLY A 39 3.63 -3.89 -11.16
C GLY A 39 2.53 -4.96 -11.03
N TYR A 40 2.06 -5.19 -9.80
CA TYR A 40 0.93 -6.08 -9.52
C TYR A 40 -0.35 -5.64 -10.24
N SER A 41 -0.74 -4.36 -10.07
CA SER A 41 -1.91 -3.79 -10.74
C SER A 41 -1.81 -3.84 -12.27
N LEU A 42 -0.61 -3.58 -12.81
CA LEU A 42 -0.34 -3.69 -14.24
C LEU A 42 -0.51 -5.13 -14.75
N ALA A 43 -0.01 -6.12 -14.01
CA ALA A 43 -0.15 -7.53 -14.35
C ALA A 43 -1.61 -7.98 -14.33
N LEU A 44 -2.38 -7.61 -13.31
CA LEU A 44 -3.82 -7.88 -13.24
C LEU A 44 -4.54 -7.33 -14.48
N HIS A 45 -4.25 -6.08 -14.83
CA HIS A 45 -4.84 -5.42 -15.98
C HIS A 45 -4.52 -6.13 -17.29
N HIS A 46 -3.24 -6.42 -17.56
CA HIS A 46 -2.83 -7.09 -18.80
C HIS A 46 -3.36 -8.51 -18.94
N HIS A 47 -3.53 -9.24 -17.83
CA HIS A 47 -4.06 -10.60 -17.84
C HIS A 47 -5.59 -10.67 -17.69
N GLY A 48 -6.28 -9.53 -17.58
CA GLY A 48 -7.74 -9.48 -17.44
C GLY A 48 -8.26 -10.11 -16.14
N ILE A 49 -7.41 -10.19 -15.12
CA ILE A 49 -7.76 -10.77 -13.81
C ILE A 49 -8.57 -9.73 -13.03
N ARG A 50 -9.71 -10.15 -12.49
CA ARG A 50 -10.59 -9.30 -11.69
C ARG A 50 -10.38 -9.60 -10.21
N GLU A 51 -9.95 -8.59 -9.47
CA GLU A 51 -9.85 -8.60 -8.01
C GLU A 51 -10.59 -7.40 -7.43
N PRO A 52 -11.02 -7.45 -6.14
CA PRO A 52 -11.77 -6.37 -5.51
C PRO A 52 -11.06 -5.01 -5.53
N VAL A 53 -9.72 -5.01 -5.44
CA VAL A 53 -8.88 -3.82 -5.54
C VAL A 53 -7.80 -4.09 -6.59
N ALA A 54 -8.09 -3.70 -7.83
CA ALA A 54 -7.20 -3.97 -8.97
C ALA A 54 -6.11 -2.89 -9.13
N ASP A 55 -6.39 -1.64 -8.72
CA ASP A 55 -5.47 -0.50 -8.82
C ASP A 55 -5.18 0.06 -7.42
N PHE A 56 -4.39 -0.69 -6.64
CA PHE A 56 -4.21 -0.43 -5.21
C PHE A 56 -3.67 0.97 -4.94
N ASN A 57 -2.57 1.38 -5.60
CA ASN A 57 -1.95 2.67 -5.32
C ASN A 57 -2.88 3.85 -5.62
N ARG A 58 -3.66 3.76 -6.69
CA ARG A 58 -4.65 4.79 -7.03
C ARG A 58 -5.80 4.83 -6.04
N GLU A 59 -6.40 3.68 -5.75
CA GLU A 59 -7.55 3.60 -4.84
C GLU A 59 -7.16 3.98 -3.41
N PHE A 60 -5.98 3.54 -2.96
CA PHE A 60 -5.42 3.89 -1.66
C PHE A 60 -5.07 5.38 -1.59
N GLY A 61 -4.46 5.96 -2.63
CA GLY A 61 -4.22 7.40 -2.70
C GLY A 61 -5.52 8.22 -2.63
N ALA A 62 -6.57 7.77 -3.32
CA ALA A 62 -7.90 8.38 -3.23
C ALA A 62 -8.54 8.21 -1.85
N PHE A 63 -8.27 7.10 -1.16
CA PHE A 63 -8.66 6.92 0.24
C PHE A 63 -7.95 7.93 1.15
N LEU A 64 -6.62 8.07 1.06
CA LEU A 64 -5.85 9.04 1.86
C LEU A 64 -6.31 10.48 1.63
N SER A 65 -6.57 10.84 0.37
CA SER A 65 -7.09 12.17 0.03
C SER A 65 -8.45 12.42 0.67
N ARG A 66 -9.37 11.44 0.65
CA ARG A 66 -10.71 11.58 1.24
C ARG A 66 -10.72 11.58 2.76
N THR A 67 -9.90 10.74 3.41
CA THR A 67 -9.97 10.53 4.86
C THR A 67 -9.01 11.39 5.66
N ARG A 68 -7.94 11.89 5.04
CA ARG A 68 -6.92 12.71 5.69
C ARG A 68 -6.67 14.05 4.99
N GLY A 69 -7.20 14.25 3.78
CA GLY A 69 -6.91 15.43 2.97
C GLY A 69 -5.51 15.42 2.36
N TRP A 70 -4.80 14.29 2.39
CA TRP A 70 -3.41 14.21 1.92
C TRP A 70 -3.35 14.09 0.40
N SER A 71 -2.46 14.86 -0.22
CA SER A 71 -2.17 14.71 -1.64
C SER A 71 -1.32 13.46 -1.88
N ALA A 72 -1.80 12.55 -2.71
CA ALA A 72 -1.06 11.36 -3.15
C ALA A 72 -0.52 11.50 -4.58
N SER A 73 -0.39 12.73 -5.10
CA SER A 73 0.10 12.97 -6.47
C SER A 73 1.53 12.47 -6.71
N ALA A 74 2.35 12.42 -5.66
CA ALA A 74 3.70 11.85 -5.69
C ALA A 74 3.73 10.38 -5.20
N GLY A 75 2.56 9.73 -5.11
CA GLY A 75 2.40 8.39 -4.56
C GLY A 75 1.92 8.38 -3.09
N PRO A 76 1.14 7.37 -2.68
CA PRO A 76 0.73 7.18 -1.28
C PRO A 76 1.91 7.17 -0.28
N VAL A 77 3.05 6.57 -0.65
CA VAL A 77 4.21 6.48 0.25
C VAL A 77 4.82 7.85 0.52
N ALA A 78 4.86 8.73 -0.49
CA ALA A 78 5.33 10.10 -0.30
C ALA A 78 4.42 10.87 0.68
N ALA A 79 3.11 10.73 0.54
CA ALA A 79 2.13 11.35 1.43
C ALA A 79 2.27 10.86 2.88
N ILE A 80 2.39 9.55 3.07
CA ILE A 80 2.55 8.92 4.39
C ILE A 80 3.87 9.36 5.03
N ARG A 81 4.95 9.42 4.24
CA ARG A 81 6.25 9.89 4.71
C ARG A 81 6.20 11.34 5.18
N GLU A 82 5.52 12.21 4.46
CA GLU A 82 5.36 13.63 4.84
C GLU A 82 4.58 13.78 6.15
N ALA A 83 3.58 12.92 6.39
CA ALA A 83 2.78 12.93 7.61
C ALA A 83 3.49 12.29 8.82
N ALA A 84 4.52 11.47 8.60
CA ALA A 84 5.21 10.71 9.64
C ALA A 84 6.39 11.49 10.25
N LYS A 85 6.71 11.20 11.52
CA LYS A 85 7.83 11.84 12.24
C LYS A 85 9.20 11.20 11.93
N SER A 86 9.20 9.95 11.49
CA SER A 86 10.40 9.17 11.19
C SER A 86 10.13 8.07 10.16
N ASP A 87 11.18 7.37 9.72
CA ASP A 87 11.06 6.26 8.73
C ASP A 87 10.34 5.06 9.34
N ALA A 88 10.62 4.79 10.61
CA ALA A 88 9.94 3.75 11.37
C ALA A 88 8.46 4.11 11.58
N ASP A 89 8.16 5.37 11.91
CA ASP A 89 6.75 5.80 12.06
C ASP A 89 6.00 5.74 10.73
N ALA A 90 6.65 6.07 9.61
CA ALA A 90 6.04 5.96 8.28
C ALA A 90 5.68 4.51 7.94
N TRP A 91 6.52 3.56 8.35
CA TRP A 91 6.28 2.12 8.18
C TRP A 91 5.06 1.64 8.95
N GLU A 92 4.99 1.95 10.25
CA GLU A 92 3.84 1.57 11.06
C GLU A 92 2.55 2.26 10.59
N LEU A 93 2.64 3.56 10.27
CA LEU A 93 1.52 4.33 9.74
C LEU A 93 0.99 3.77 8.42
N PHE A 94 1.87 3.33 7.52
CA PHE A 94 1.47 2.67 6.28
C PHE A 94 0.57 1.47 6.57
N TRP A 95 0.99 0.56 7.44
CA TRP A 95 0.21 -0.65 7.74
C TRP A 95 -1.12 -0.35 8.44
N THR A 96 -1.15 0.61 9.37
CA THR A 96 -2.40 1.07 9.97
C THR A 96 -3.38 1.59 8.91
N LEU A 97 -2.91 2.39 7.96
CA LEU A 97 -3.75 2.93 6.89
C LEU A 97 -4.20 1.84 5.90
N VAL A 98 -3.37 0.81 5.65
CA VAL A 98 -3.77 -0.37 4.86
C VAL A 98 -4.89 -1.13 5.56
N ASP A 99 -4.79 -1.34 6.87
CA ASP A 99 -5.82 -2.01 7.65
C ASP A 99 -7.15 -1.22 7.58
N GLU A 100 -7.11 0.11 7.78
CA GLU A 100 -8.29 0.98 7.63
C GLU A 100 -8.87 0.96 6.21
N PHE A 101 -8.01 0.94 5.19
CA PHE A 101 -8.45 0.90 3.80
C PHE A 101 -9.11 -0.42 3.44
N ARG A 102 -8.60 -1.54 3.95
CA ARG A 102 -9.22 -2.87 3.81
C ARG A 102 -10.63 -2.85 4.41
N ASP A 103 -10.78 -2.37 5.63
CA ASP A 103 -12.07 -2.30 6.32
C ASP A 103 -13.07 -1.42 5.55
N ALA A 104 -12.60 -0.30 5.00
CA ALA A 104 -13.43 0.58 4.16
C ALA A 104 -13.87 -0.09 2.85
N CYS A 105 -13.03 -0.94 2.25
CA CYS A 105 -13.39 -1.70 1.04
C CYS A 105 -14.43 -2.78 1.34
N GLU A 106 -14.30 -3.48 2.47
CA GLU A 106 -15.27 -4.49 2.91
C GLU A 106 -16.63 -3.87 3.24
N ALA A 107 -16.65 -2.70 3.89
CA ALA A 107 -17.87 -1.98 4.21
C ALA A 107 -18.64 -1.53 2.95
N ARG A 108 -17.94 -1.20 1.85
CA ARG A 108 -18.56 -0.84 0.55
C ARG A 108 -19.16 -2.03 -0.20
N SER A 109 -18.78 -3.25 0.18
CA SER A 109 -19.21 -4.48 -0.48
C SER A 109 -20.45 -5.11 0.17
N ARG A 110 -20.98 -4.48 1.23
CA ARG A 110 -22.21 -4.85 1.95
C ARG A 110 -23.36 -3.94 1.54
#